data_AF-A0A938H8L3-F1
#
_entry.id   AF-A0A938H8L3-F1
#
_cell.length_a   1.000
_cell.length_b   1.000
_cell.length_c   1.000
_cell.angle_alpha   90.00
_cell.angle_beta   90.00
_cell.angle_gamma   90.00
#
_symmetry.space_group_name_H-M   'P 1'
#
loop_
_entity.id
_entity.type
_entity.pdbx_description
1 polymer ?
#
loop_
_entity_poly.entity_id
_entity_poly.type
_entity_poly.pdbx_seq_one_letter_code
_entity_poly.pdbx_strand_id
1 'polypeptide(L)'
;MGAWALFLLLACSRSWSWQNPSLYPAMALQTFLFTGLFITAHDAMHGTVSLNPVFNRWIGRLCLWAFAFNSWNRMLPDHHRHHRHVGTDEDPDFGPPRFGAWFFGFVSHYVRWYQILLCAILFNYLQWLGVQGSSMVQFYIIPSFLSLLQLFYFGTYLPHFSDPGRGLVPNNAHRSRTQQARHLWAFLTCYFFGYHWEHHEAPATPWWMLPLTKSSPFS
;
A
#
# COMPACT_ATOMS: atom_id res chain seq x y z
N MET A 1 -8.57 9.36 2.12
CA MET A 1 -8.31 10.44 1.13
C MET A 1 -8.33 11.85 1.73
N GLY A 2 -9.43 12.32 2.33
CA GLY A 2 -9.49 13.70 2.87
C GLY A 2 -8.39 14.02 3.89
N ALA A 3 -8.14 13.12 4.86
CA ALA A 3 -7.06 13.26 5.83
C ALA A 3 -5.67 13.35 5.18
N TRP A 4 -5.40 12.51 4.18
CA TRP A 4 -4.15 12.54 3.40
C TRP A 4 -3.96 13.90 2.71
N ALA A 5 -4.96 14.38 1.99
CA ALA A 5 -4.87 15.63 1.24
C ALA A 5 -4.70 16.83 2.19
N LEU A 6 -5.51 16.90 3.24
CA LEU A 6 -5.45 17.97 4.22
C LEU A 6 -4.08 18.01 4.93
N PHE A 7 -3.59 16.86 5.40
CA PHE A 7 -2.30 16.81 6.09
C PHE A 7 -1.15 17.16 5.14
N LEU A 8 -1.16 16.64 3.91
CA LEU A 8 -0.16 16.99 2.90
C LEU A 8 -0.12 18.50 2.61
N LEU A 9 -1.29 19.12 2.41
CA LEU A 9 -1.40 20.56 2.14
C LEU A 9 -0.89 21.40 3.31
N LEU A 10 -1.29 21.06 4.53
CA LEU A 10 -0.85 21.76 5.75
C LEU A 10 0.64 21.58 6.03
N ALA A 11 1.18 20.40 5.74
CA ALA A 11 2.60 20.13 5.93
C ALA A 11 3.46 20.84 4.86
N CYS A 12 3.00 20.86 3.61
CA CYS A 12 3.72 21.51 2.50
C CYS A 12 3.64 23.03 2.51
N SER A 13 2.66 23.63 3.20
CA SER A 13 2.53 25.09 3.35
C SER A 13 3.52 25.71 4.34
N ARG A 14 4.38 24.88 4.96
CA ARG A 14 5.38 25.29 5.95
C ARG A 14 6.76 24.79 5.54
N SER A 15 7.79 25.48 6.03
CA SER A 15 9.17 25.01 5.96
C SER A 15 9.48 24.06 7.11
N TRP A 16 10.28 23.03 6.83
CA TRP A 16 10.72 22.08 7.85
C TRP A 16 12.23 21.87 7.76
N SER A 17 12.88 21.99 8.91
CA SER A 17 14.29 21.64 9.08
C SER A 17 14.41 20.13 9.39
N TRP A 18 15.42 19.48 8.82
CA TRP A 18 15.78 18.10 9.15
C TRP A 18 16.24 17.91 10.60
N GLN A 19 16.64 19.00 11.26
CA GLN A 19 17.01 19.01 12.68
C GLN A 19 15.77 19.07 13.60
N ASN A 20 14.57 19.35 13.07
CA ASN A 20 13.35 19.39 13.87
C ASN A 20 12.85 17.96 14.14
N PRO A 21 12.85 17.47 15.39
CA PRO A 21 12.43 16.10 15.70
C PRO A 21 10.94 15.83 15.38
N SER A 22 10.09 16.86 15.33
CA SER A 22 8.67 16.69 14.96
C SER A 22 8.44 16.37 13.49
N LEU A 23 9.45 16.55 12.63
CA LEU A 23 9.39 16.19 11.21
C LEU A 23 9.16 14.68 11.02
N TYR A 24 9.92 13.85 11.72
CA TYR A 24 9.89 12.40 11.54
C TYR A 24 8.54 11.74 11.86
N PRO A 25 7.88 12.01 13.00
CA PRO A 25 6.54 11.49 13.25
C PRO A 25 5.49 12.06 12.27
N ALA A 26 5.66 13.31 11.81
CA ALA A 26 4.79 13.88 10.77
C ALA A 26 4.97 13.15 9.43
N MET A 27 6.20 12.86 9.01
CA MET A 27 6.50 12.06 7.82
C MET A 27 5.96 10.63 7.96
N ALA A 28 6.08 10.02 9.13
CA ALA A 28 5.52 8.70 9.42
C ALA A 28 3.99 8.69 9.32
N LEU A 29 3.32 9.72 9.86
CA LEU A 29 1.87 9.89 9.70
C LEU A 29 1.49 10.05 8.22
N GLN A 30 2.22 10.87 7.47
CA GLN A 30 1.94 11.04 6.04
C GLN A 30 2.19 9.75 5.25
N THR A 31 3.20 8.96 5.63
CA THR A 31 3.47 7.62 5.06
C THR A 31 2.30 6.68 5.33
N PHE A 32 1.82 6.65 6.57
CA PHE A 32 0.64 5.88 6.95
C PHE A 32 -0.60 6.29 6.13
N LEU A 33 -0.83 7.59 5.95
CA LEU A 33 -1.94 8.10 5.14
C LEU A 33 -1.81 7.75 3.65
N PHE A 34 -0.60 7.71 3.09
CA PHE A 34 -0.35 7.18 1.75
C PHE A 34 -0.72 5.69 1.68
N THR A 35 -0.29 4.89 2.66
CA THR A 35 -0.63 3.46 2.72
C THR A 35 -2.14 3.27 2.72
N GLY A 36 -2.86 4.11 3.48
CA GLY A 36 -4.32 4.14 3.50
C GLY A 36 -4.97 4.46 2.16
N LEU A 37 -4.34 5.26 1.28
CA LEU A 37 -4.85 5.47 -0.08
C LEU A 37 -4.84 4.17 -0.87
N PHE A 38 -3.74 3.43 -0.84
CA PHE A 38 -3.64 2.17 -1.58
C PHE A 38 -4.59 1.12 -1.02
N ILE A 39 -4.68 1.00 0.31
CA ILE A 39 -5.64 0.09 0.95
C ILE A 39 -7.09 0.45 0.58
N THR A 40 -7.43 1.73 0.51
CA THR A 40 -8.76 2.16 0.04
C THR A 40 -8.98 1.78 -1.43
N ALA A 41 -7.97 1.92 -2.28
CA ALA A 41 -8.04 1.51 -3.68
C ALA A 41 -8.19 -0.01 -3.83
N HIS A 42 -7.49 -0.77 -3.01
CA HIS A 42 -7.57 -2.23 -2.93
C HIS A 42 -8.99 -2.67 -2.54
N ASP A 43 -9.57 -2.10 -1.49
CA ASP A 43 -10.94 -2.41 -1.07
C ASP A 43 -11.96 -2.04 -2.15
N ALA A 44 -11.72 -0.95 -2.88
CA ALA A 44 -12.51 -0.60 -4.05
C ALA A 44 -12.40 -1.63 -5.19
N MET A 45 -11.26 -2.31 -5.36
CA MET A 45 -11.11 -3.41 -6.34
C MET A 45 -11.96 -4.63 -5.96
N HIS A 46 -12.16 -4.86 -4.66
CA HIS A 46 -13.08 -5.87 -4.15
C HIS A 46 -14.54 -5.40 -4.06
N GLY A 47 -14.79 -4.11 -4.32
CA GLY A 47 -16.14 -3.54 -4.28
C GLY A 47 -16.65 -3.26 -2.86
N THR A 48 -15.78 -3.22 -1.85
CA THR A 48 -16.18 -3.14 -0.43
C THR A 48 -16.28 -1.70 0.09
N VAL A 49 -15.86 -0.69 -0.69
CA VAL A 49 -15.99 0.73 -0.32
C VAL A 49 -17.43 1.22 -0.45
N SER A 50 -18.22 0.64 -1.36
CA SER A 50 -19.62 0.99 -1.58
C SER A 50 -20.40 -0.15 -2.24
N LEU A 51 -21.71 -0.20 -2.05
CA LEU A 51 -22.56 -1.13 -2.81
C LEU A 51 -22.64 -0.78 -4.30
N ASN A 52 -22.28 0.45 -4.69
CA ASN A 52 -22.29 0.88 -6.09
C ASN A 52 -20.94 0.60 -6.77
N PRO A 53 -20.86 -0.26 -7.79
CA PRO A 53 -19.60 -0.62 -8.46
C PRO A 53 -18.97 0.56 -9.23
N VAL A 54 -19.78 1.50 -9.71
CA VAL A 54 -19.28 2.72 -10.37
C VAL A 54 -18.56 3.58 -9.36
N PHE A 55 -19.12 3.73 -8.16
CA PHE A 55 -18.50 4.53 -7.09
C PHE A 55 -17.20 3.93 -6.59
N ASN A 56 -17.13 2.60 -6.40
CA ASN A 56 -15.86 1.91 -6.09
C ASN A 56 -14.79 2.24 -7.13
N ARG A 57 -15.11 2.08 -8.42
CA ARG A 57 -14.16 2.37 -9.50
C ARG A 57 -13.66 3.82 -9.45
N TRP A 58 -14.54 4.78 -9.20
CA TRP A 58 -14.16 6.19 -9.09
C TRP A 58 -13.25 6.44 -7.88
N ILE A 59 -13.61 5.97 -6.69
CA ILE A 59 -12.81 6.15 -5.48
C ILE A 59 -11.45 5.47 -5.62
N GLY A 60 -11.42 4.24 -6.13
CA GLY A 60 -10.20 3.49 -6.33
C GLY A 60 -9.26 4.17 -7.33
N ARG A 61 -9.79 4.67 -8.47
CA ARG A 61 -9.01 5.48 -9.42
C ARG A 61 -8.41 6.72 -8.75
N LEU A 62 -9.21 7.45 -8.00
CA LEU A 62 -8.77 8.68 -7.34
C LEU A 62 -7.68 8.39 -6.29
N CYS A 63 -7.83 7.34 -5.50
CA CYS A 63 -6.82 6.93 -4.52
C CYS A 63 -5.52 6.47 -5.18
N LEU A 64 -5.58 5.67 -6.25
CA LEU A 64 -4.41 5.27 -7.03
C LEU A 64 -3.69 6.46 -7.68
N TRP A 65 -4.46 7.41 -8.21
CA TRP A 65 -3.92 8.65 -8.76
C TRP A 65 -3.22 9.49 -7.70
N ALA A 66 -3.86 9.68 -6.55
CA ALA A 66 -3.29 10.41 -5.41
C ALA A 66 -2.02 9.74 -4.87
N PHE A 67 -1.94 8.41 -4.90
CA PHE A 67 -0.77 7.67 -4.39
C PHE A 67 0.51 7.96 -5.20
N ALA A 68 0.44 7.86 -6.53
CA ALA A 68 1.54 8.16 -7.46
C ALA A 68 1.11 7.93 -8.92
N PHE A 69 -0.05 8.47 -9.33
CA PHE A 69 -0.59 8.27 -10.69
C PHE A 69 -0.71 6.80 -11.10
N ASN A 70 -0.99 5.90 -10.14
CA ASN A 70 -1.15 4.47 -10.43
C ASN A 70 -2.37 4.24 -11.32
N SER A 71 -2.26 3.26 -12.24
CA SER A 71 -3.31 2.96 -13.20
C SER A 71 -4.27 1.92 -12.65
N TRP A 72 -5.53 2.30 -12.46
CA TRP A 72 -6.61 1.37 -12.13
C TRP A 72 -6.73 0.22 -13.15
N ASN A 73 -6.60 0.54 -14.43
CA ASN A 73 -6.77 -0.45 -15.50
C ASN A 73 -5.66 -1.51 -15.53
N ARG A 74 -4.55 -1.28 -14.82
CA ARG A 74 -3.49 -2.26 -14.61
C ARG A 74 -3.58 -2.94 -13.25
N MET A 75 -3.78 -2.13 -12.21
CA MET A 75 -3.80 -2.62 -10.85
C MET A 75 -4.97 -3.57 -10.59
N LEU A 76 -6.18 -3.30 -11.10
CA LEU A 76 -7.33 -4.19 -10.89
C LEU A 76 -7.13 -5.59 -11.49
N PRO A 77 -6.72 -5.76 -12.77
CA PRO A 77 -6.41 -7.09 -13.31
C PRO A 77 -5.26 -7.81 -12.59
N ASP A 78 -4.18 -7.09 -12.26
CA ASP A 78 -3.02 -7.66 -11.58
C ASP A 78 -3.39 -8.13 -10.15
N HIS A 79 -4.14 -7.32 -9.41
CA HIS A 79 -4.67 -7.66 -8.10
C HIS A 79 -5.53 -8.94 -8.12
N HIS A 80 -6.46 -9.05 -9.08
CA HIS A 80 -7.23 -10.28 -9.22
C HIS A 80 -6.40 -11.46 -9.73
N ARG A 81 -5.30 -11.22 -10.47
CA ARG A 81 -4.38 -12.28 -10.89
C ARG A 81 -3.61 -12.83 -9.70
N HIS A 82 -3.16 -11.95 -8.79
CA HIS A 82 -2.56 -12.33 -7.52
C HIS A 82 -3.49 -13.25 -6.72
N HIS A 83 -4.75 -12.84 -6.50
CA HIS A 83 -5.74 -13.68 -5.80
C HIS A 83 -5.97 -15.06 -6.45
N ARG A 84 -5.95 -15.16 -7.79
CA ARG A 84 -6.19 -16.42 -8.49
C ARG A 84 -4.99 -17.36 -8.51
N HIS A 85 -3.78 -16.82 -8.53
CA HIS A 85 -2.56 -17.59 -8.79
C HIS A 85 -1.53 -17.46 -7.68
N VAL A 86 -1.96 -17.09 -6.47
CA VAL A 86 -1.12 -16.76 -5.32
C VAL A 86 0.06 -17.72 -5.16
N GLY A 87 1.27 -17.17 -5.06
CA GLY A 87 2.49 -17.95 -4.87
C GLY A 87 2.87 -18.88 -6.03
N THR A 88 2.46 -18.56 -7.26
CA THR A 88 2.94 -19.20 -8.50
C THR A 88 3.67 -18.18 -9.38
N ASP A 89 4.30 -18.64 -10.45
CA ASP A 89 4.96 -17.76 -11.43
C ASP A 89 3.97 -16.84 -12.19
N GLU A 90 2.65 -17.10 -12.12
CA GLU A 90 1.62 -16.23 -12.70
C GLU A 90 1.16 -15.11 -11.75
N ASP A 91 1.54 -15.17 -10.47
CA ASP A 91 1.25 -14.13 -9.49
C ASP A 91 2.19 -12.93 -9.70
N PRO A 92 1.67 -11.73 -10.04
CA PRO A 92 2.50 -10.55 -10.26
C PRO A 92 3.23 -10.08 -9.00
N ASP A 93 2.78 -10.53 -7.83
CA ASP A 93 3.35 -10.18 -6.53
C ASP A 93 4.33 -11.24 -6.01
N PHE A 94 4.48 -12.37 -6.71
CA PHE A 94 5.40 -13.44 -6.32
C PHE A 94 6.83 -13.19 -6.80
N GLY A 95 7.81 -13.61 -6.00
CA GLY A 95 9.22 -13.36 -6.30
C GLY A 95 10.20 -14.22 -5.50
N PRO A 96 11.52 -14.03 -5.75
CA PRO A 96 12.58 -14.86 -5.17
C PRO A 96 12.71 -14.73 -3.64
N PRO A 97 13.42 -15.66 -2.95
CA PRO A 97 13.56 -15.67 -1.47
C PRO A 97 14.37 -14.49 -0.89
N ARG A 98 14.79 -13.55 -1.73
CA ARG A 98 15.70 -12.47 -1.38
C ARG A 98 14.93 -11.16 -1.43
N PHE A 99 14.73 -10.54 -0.27
CA PHE A 99 14.00 -9.29 -0.11
C PHE A 99 14.30 -8.26 -1.20
N GLY A 100 15.57 -7.93 -1.43
CA GLY A 100 15.94 -6.91 -2.41
C GLY A 100 15.60 -7.28 -3.86
N ALA A 101 15.81 -8.54 -4.26
CA ALA A 101 15.50 -8.98 -5.62
C ALA A 101 13.98 -9.03 -5.86
N TRP A 102 13.21 -9.47 -4.85
CA TRP A 102 11.76 -9.48 -4.91
C TRP A 102 11.19 -8.07 -4.92
N PHE A 103 11.67 -7.19 -4.03
CA PHE A 103 11.25 -5.79 -4.00
C PHE A 103 11.53 -5.08 -5.33
N PHE A 104 12.71 -5.30 -5.92
CA PHE A 104 13.04 -4.73 -7.22
C PHE A 104 12.11 -5.26 -8.33
N GLY A 105 11.82 -6.56 -8.35
CA GLY A 105 10.85 -7.16 -9.27
C GLY A 105 9.48 -6.49 -9.15
N PHE A 106 8.96 -6.42 -7.93
CA PHE A 106 7.68 -5.77 -7.59
C PHE A 106 7.64 -4.31 -8.06
N VAL A 107 8.64 -3.50 -7.69
CA VAL A 107 8.73 -2.10 -8.10
C VAL A 107 8.82 -1.96 -9.61
N SER A 108 9.61 -2.78 -10.30
CA SER A 108 9.75 -2.72 -11.77
C SER A 108 8.47 -3.11 -12.52
N HIS A 109 7.65 -3.99 -11.93
CA HIS A 109 6.35 -4.37 -12.49
C HIS A 109 5.31 -3.26 -12.34
N TYR A 110 5.25 -2.63 -11.16
CA TYR A 110 4.20 -1.66 -10.84
C TYR A 110 4.56 -0.20 -11.14
N VAL A 111 5.80 0.22 -10.90
CA VAL A 111 6.25 1.60 -11.12
C VAL A 111 6.69 1.79 -12.57
N ARG A 112 6.02 2.69 -13.27
CA ARG A 112 6.26 2.99 -14.68
C ARG A 112 6.77 4.41 -14.86
N TRP A 113 7.55 4.60 -15.92
CA TRP A 113 8.22 5.88 -16.22
C TRP A 113 7.25 7.06 -16.29
N TYR A 114 6.01 6.86 -16.77
CA TYR A 114 5.02 7.94 -16.86
C TYR A 114 4.58 8.43 -15.47
N GLN A 115 4.58 7.57 -14.45
CA GLN A 115 4.26 7.98 -13.07
C GLN A 115 5.34 8.92 -12.54
N ILE A 116 6.60 8.57 -12.80
CA ILE A 116 7.76 9.40 -12.44
C ILE A 116 7.68 10.74 -13.17
N LEU A 117 7.37 10.73 -14.47
CA LEU A 117 7.18 11.95 -15.26
C LEU A 117 6.04 12.83 -14.72
N LEU A 118 4.87 12.26 -14.44
CA LEU A 118 3.72 13.00 -13.90
C LEU A 118 4.01 13.57 -12.50
N CYS A 119 4.67 12.79 -11.63
CA CYS A 119 5.15 13.27 -10.33
C CYS A 119 6.14 14.42 -10.49
N ALA A 120 7.06 14.36 -11.47
CA ALA A 120 8.02 15.42 -11.74
C ALA A 120 7.33 16.69 -12.27
N ILE A 121 6.35 16.55 -13.17
CA ILE A 121 5.54 17.68 -13.67
C ILE A 121 4.79 18.33 -12.51
N LEU A 122 4.11 17.53 -11.67
CA LEU A 122 3.39 18.02 -10.50
C LEU A 122 4.33 18.76 -9.53
N PHE A 123 5.49 18.17 -9.23
CA PHE A 123 6.49 18.78 -8.36
C PHE A 123 6.95 20.15 -8.87
N ASN A 124 7.30 20.25 -10.16
CA ASN A 124 7.74 21.52 -10.74
C ASN A 124 6.61 22.54 -10.81
N TYR A 125 5.40 22.12 -11.15
CA TYR A 125 4.23 22.98 -11.16
C TYR A 125 3.91 23.56 -9.78
N LEU A 126 3.96 22.73 -8.72
CA LEU A 126 3.74 23.19 -7.35
C LEU A 126 4.86 24.10 -6.86
N GLN A 127 6.13 23.83 -7.23
CA GLN A 127 7.23 24.76 -6.95
C GLN A 127 7.00 26.12 -7.61
N TRP A 128 6.54 26.14 -8.86
CA TRP A 128 6.21 27.37 -9.58
C TRP A 128 5.09 28.16 -8.90
N LEU A 129 4.12 27.47 -8.26
CA LEU A 129 3.09 28.09 -7.41
C LEU A 129 3.60 28.53 -6.02
N GLY A 130 4.89 28.36 -5.72
CA GLY A 130 5.51 28.80 -4.47
C GLY A 130 5.58 27.75 -3.36
N VAL A 131 5.21 26.49 -3.63
CA VAL A 131 5.38 25.40 -2.66
C VAL A 131 6.88 25.05 -2.55
N GLN A 132 7.40 24.95 -1.33
CA GLN A 132 8.82 24.65 -1.12
C GLN A 132 9.16 23.23 -1.57
N GLY A 133 10.20 23.09 -2.40
CA GLY A 133 10.67 21.78 -2.86
C GLY A 133 11.04 20.83 -1.72
N SER A 134 11.64 21.35 -0.64
CA SER A 134 12.03 20.58 0.55
C SER A 134 10.82 19.94 1.25
N SER A 135 9.72 20.68 1.43
CA SER A 135 8.51 20.15 2.06
C SER A 135 7.83 19.09 1.20
N MET A 136 7.86 19.24 -0.13
CA MET A 136 7.40 18.18 -1.05
C MET A 136 8.28 16.93 -0.99
N VAL A 137 9.61 17.07 -0.88
CA VAL A 137 10.49 15.91 -0.66
C VAL A 137 10.12 15.19 0.64
N GLN A 138 9.92 15.95 1.71
CA GLN A 138 9.62 15.43 3.05
C GLN A 138 8.22 14.81 3.16
N PHE A 139 7.21 15.37 2.52
CA PHE A 139 5.80 14.98 2.73
C PHE A 139 5.14 14.30 1.52
N TYR A 140 5.67 14.43 0.31
CA TYR A 140 5.15 13.77 -0.88
C TYR A 140 6.06 12.62 -1.35
N ILE A 141 7.33 12.90 -1.62
CA ILE A 141 8.26 11.93 -2.25
C ILE A 141 8.66 10.84 -1.26
N ILE A 142 9.25 11.21 -0.12
CA ILE A 142 9.71 10.20 0.85
C ILE A 142 8.53 9.37 1.38
N PRO A 143 7.39 9.96 1.81
CA PRO A 143 6.28 9.17 2.32
C PRO A 143 5.61 8.27 1.30
N SER A 144 5.50 8.67 0.03
CA SER A 144 4.96 7.78 -1.02
C SER A 144 5.87 6.57 -1.25
N PHE A 145 7.19 6.76 -1.27
CA PHE A 145 8.15 5.67 -1.38
C PHE A 145 8.16 4.76 -0.14
N LEU A 146 8.17 5.34 1.06
CA LEU A 146 8.10 4.56 2.31
C LEU A 146 6.79 3.78 2.42
N SER A 147 5.69 4.34 1.90
CA SER A 147 4.40 3.65 1.86
C SER A 147 4.41 2.48 0.88
N LEU A 148 5.03 2.63 -0.29
CA LEU A 148 5.26 1.52 -1.23
C LEU A 148 6.06 0.39 -0.57
N LEU A 149 7.14 0.74 0.13
CA LEU A 149 7.95 -0.22 0.89
C LEU A 149 7.14 -0.90 2.01
N GLN A 150 6.32 -0.13 2.73
CA GLN A 150 5.45 -0.63 3.80
C GLN A 150 4.41 -1.62 3.26
N LEU A 151 3.72 -1.26 2.16
CA LEU A 151 2.76 -2.12 1.47
C LEU A 151 3.42 -3.41 0.98
N PHE A 152 4.57 -3.31 0.32
CA PHE A 152 5.31 -4.50 -0.10
C PHE A 152 5.70 -5.37 1.08
N TYR A 153 6.29 -4.79 2.13
CA TYR A 153 6.80 -5.57 3.25
C TYR A 153 5.68 -6.30 4.01
N PHE A 154 4.63 -5.58 4.40
CA PHE A 154 3.56 -6.12 5.24
C PHE A 154 2.41 -6.78 4.46
N GLY A 155 2.19 -6.36 3.23
CA GLY A 155 1.10 -6.85 2.37
C GLY A 155 1.52 -7.89 1.34
N THR A 156 2.82 -8.05 1.06
CA THR A 156 3.30 -8.99 0.03
C THR A 156 4.41 -9.90 0.55
N TYR A 157 5.56 -9.33 0.93
CA TYR A 157 6.73 -10.10 1.32
C TYR A 157 6.47 -10.95 2.55
N LEU A 158 6.15 -10.35 3.70
CA LEU A 158 6.02 -11.08 4.96
C LEU A 158 4.88 -12.13 4.94
N PRO A 159 3.68 -11.84 4.39
CA PRO A 159 2.61 -12.84 4.33
C PRO A 159 2.95 -14.04 3.45
N HIS A 160 3.64 -13.83 2.34
CA HIS A 160 3.93 -14.89 1.37
C HIS A 160 5.31 -15.52 1.55
N PHE A 161 6.18 -14.98 2.41
CA PHE A 161 7.51 -15.52 2.64
C PHE A 161 7.50 -16.75 3.57
N SER A 162 8.14 -17.84 3.13
CA SER A 162 8.40 -19.06 3.91
C SER A 162 9.90 -19.34 4.09
N ASP A 163 10.19 -20.33 4.93
CA ASP A 163 11.57 -20.78 5.20
C ASP A 163 12.21 -21.30 3.89
N PRO A 164 13.39 -20.83 3.47
CA PRO A 164 14.08 -21.31 2.28
C PRO A 164 14.22 -22.85 2.21
N GLY A 165 14.29 -23.55 3.34
CA GLY A 165 14.33 -25.02 3.41
C GLY A 165 12.97 -25.72 3.27
N ARG A 166 11.85 -24.98 3.37
CA ARG A 166 10.47 -25.48 3.24
C ARG A 166 9.72 -24.94 2.01
N GLY A 167 10.35 -24.05 1.24
CA GLY A 167 9.77 -23.41 0.05
C GLY A 167 9.44 -21.94 0.28
N LEU A 168 9.17 -21.20 -0.81
CA LEU A 168 8.95 -19.75 -0.75
C LEU A 168 7.62 -19.34 -0.18
N VAL A 169 6.57 -20.14 -0.41
CA VAL A 169 5.20 -19.83 -0.01
C VAL A 169 4.72 -20.70 1.15
N PRO A 170 3.83 -20.19 2.02
CA PRO A 170 3.17 -21.00 3.04
C PRO A 170 2.44 -22.22 2.45
N ASN A 171 2.57 -23.36 3.12
CA ASN A 171 1.85 -24.58 2.75
C ASN A 171 0.43 -24.57 3.35
N ASN A 172 -0.45 -23.72 2.81
CA ASN A 172 -1.87 -23.66 3.12
C ASN A 172 -2.66 -23.24 1.87
N ALA A 173 -3.99 -23.27 1.93
CA ALA A 173 -4.87 -23.00 0.79
C ALA A 173 -4.62 -21.64 0.11
N HIS A 174 -4.28 -20.61 0.88
CA HIS A 174 -4.09 -19.23 0.39
C HIS A 174 -2.64 -18.82 0.22
N ARG A 175 -1.71 -19.75 0.49
CA ARG A 175 -0.25 -19.53 0.38
C ARG A 175 0.19 -18.21 1.01
N SER A 176 -0.41 -17.87 2.15
CA SER A 176 -0.21 -16.61 2.86
C SER A 176 -0.27 -16.81 4.38
N ARG A 177 0.08 -15.79 5.15
CA ARG A 177 0.09 -15.81 6.63
C ARG A 177 -0.70 -14.64 7.19
N THR A 178 -1.11 -14.81 8.44
CA THR A 178 -1.63 -13.74 9.29
C THR A 178 -0.54 -13.21 10.21
N GLN A 179 -0.51 -11.91 10.42
CA GLN A 179 0.36 -11.26 11.38
C GLN A 179 -0.05 -11.65 12.81
N GLN A 180 0.90 -12.14 13.61
CA GLN A 180 0.64 -12.57 14.99
C GLN A 180 0.52 -11.41 16.00
N ALA A 181 0.87 -10.20 15.59
CA ALA A 181 0.87 -9.04 16.47
C ALA A 181 -0.53 -8.59 16.88
N ARG A 182 -0.60 -7.82 17.97
CA ARG A 182 -1.83 -7.21 18.48
C ARG A 182 -2.48 -6.32 17.40
N HIS A 183 -3.81 -6.20 17.43
CA HIS A 183 -4.59 -5.43 16.47
C HIS A 183 -4.05 -4.02 16.21
N LEU A 184 -3.62 -3.28 17.24
CA LEU A 184 -3.03 -1.96 17.04
C LEU A 184 -1.81 -1.97 16.11
N TRP A 185 -0.94 -2.97 16.21
CA TRP A 185 0.22 -3.06 15.34
C TRP A 185 -0.15 -3.44 13.91
N ALA A 186 -1.12 -4.36 13.73
CA ALA A 186 -1.63 -4.70 12.41
C ALA A 186 -2.29 -3.49 11.72
N PHE A 187 -3.00 -2.65 12.48
CA PHE A 187 -3.52 -1.38 12.00
C PHE A 187 -2.40 -0.43 11.56
N LEU A 188 -1.43 -0.14 12.43
CA LEU A 188 -0.36 0.82 12.16
C LEU A 188 0.57 0.38 11.02
N THR A 189 0.79 -0.92 10.86
CA THR A 189 1.70 -1.45 9.84
C THR A 189 1.07 -1.52 8.46
N CYS A 190 -0.21 -1.87 8.32
CA CYS A 190 -0.84 -1.92 7.01
C CYS A 190 -2.37 -1.96 7.04
N TYR A 191 -3.04 -1.22 7.93
CA TYR A 191 -4.50 -1.19 8.02
C TYR A 191 -5.11 -2.60 8.14
N PHE A 192 -4.54 -3.46 8.98
CA PHE A 192 -4.93 -4.88 9.14
C PHE A 192 -4.69 -5.78 7.93
N PHE A 193 -4.11 -5.28 6.84
CA PHE A 193 -3.78 -6.11 5.67
C PHE A 193 -2.69 -7.16 5.94
N GLY A 194 -1.99 -7.05 7.08
CA GLY A 194 -1.16 -8.13 7.62
C GLY A 194 -1.95 -9.39 8.02
N TYR A 195 -3.28 -9.31 8.16
CA TYR A 195 -4.20 -10.46 8.24
C TYR A 195 -4.52 -10.96 6.83
N HIS A 196 -3.44 -11.26 6.09
CA HIS A 196 -3.51 -11.47 4.66
C HIS A 196 -4.15 -12.82 4.31
N TRP A 197 -4.00 -13.82 5.18
CA TRP A 197 -4.70 -15.09 5.04
C TRP A 197 -6.22 -14.89 5.12
N GLU A 198 -6.67 -14.13 6.12
CA GLU A 198 -8.08 -13.79 6.33
C GLU A 198 -8.63 -12.98 5.17
N HIS A 199 -7.81 -12.11 4.58
CA HIS A 199 -8.13 -11.35 3.38
C HIS A 199 -8.34 -12.25 2.15
N HIS A 200 -7.49 -13.25 1.92
CA HIS A 200 -7.69 -14.20 0.82
C HIS A 200 -8.89 -15.13 1.04
N GLU A 201 -9.18 -15.49 2.29
CA GLU A 201 -10.36 -16.28 2.65
C GLU A 201 -11.67 -15.48 2.47
N ALA A 202 -11.67 -14.21 2.88
CA ALA A 202 -12.84 -13.34 2.85
C ALA A 202 -12.55 -12.01 2.14
N PRO A 203 -12.34 -12.00 0.81
CA PRO A 203 -11.95 -10.80 0.06
C PRO A 203 -13.02 -9.70 0.03
N ALA A 204 -14.28 -10.05 0.31
CA ALA A 204 -15.38 -9.11 0.46
C ALA A 204 -15.41 -8.40 1.83
N THR A 205 -14.48 -8.73 2.74
CA THR A 205 -14.35 -8.06 4.03
C THR A 205 -13.46 -6.82 3.90
N PRO A 206 -13.96 -5.61 4.19
CA PRO A 206 -13.12 -4.41 4.15
C PRO A 206 -12.06 -4.44 5.26
N TRP A 207 -10.99 -3.68 5.06
CA TRP A 207 -9.79 -3.75 5.92
C TRP A 207 -10.09 -3.55 7.42
N TRP A 208 -11.05 -2.69 7.77
CA TRP A 208 -11.40 -2.40 9.17
C TRP A 208 -12.20 -3.52 9.85
N MET A 209 -12.72 -4.49 9.09
CA MET A 209 -13.46 -5.66 9.59
C MET A 209 -12.62 -6.94 9.59
N LEU A 210 -11.46 -6.99 8.91
CA LEU A 210 -10.54 -8.14 8.93
C LEU A 210 -10.17 -8.63 10.33
N PRO A 211 -10.02 -7.78 11.37
CA PRO A 211 -9.76 -8.27 12.73
C PRO A 211 -10.84 -9.19 13.28
N LEU A 212 -12.08 -9.07 12.80
CA LEU A 212 -13.23 -9.85 13.27
C LEU A 212 -13.32 -11.22 12.59
N THR A 213 -12.67 -11.39 11.44
CA THR A 213 -12.61 -12.68 10.71
C THR A 213 -11.44 -13.54 11.17
N LYS A 214 -10.51 -12.96 11.93
CA LYS A 214 -9.41 -13.69 12.55
C LYS A 214 -9.94 -14.58 13.67
N SER A 215 -9.87 -15.90 13.48
CA SER A 215 -10.16 -16.86 14.53
C SER A 215 -9.23 -16.63 15.72
N SER A 216 -9.81 -16.62 16.93
CA SER A 216 -9.04 -16.55 18.17
C SER A 216 -8.09 -17.75 18.22
N PRO A 217 -6.86 -17.63 18.76
CA PRO A 217 -5.96 -18.78 18.95
C PRO A 217 -6.51 -19.89 19.89
N PHE A 218 -7.78 -19.80 20.31
CA PHE A 218 -8.48 -20.75 21.17
C PHE A 218 -9.77 -21.34 20.53
N SER A 219 -9.98 -21.18 19.21
CA SER A 219 -11.05 -21.88 18.48
C SER A 219 -10.57 -23.21 17.93
#